data_AF-A0A107ENG5-F1
#
_entry.id   AF-A0A107ENG5-F1
#
_cell.length_a   1.000
_cell.length_b   1.000
_cell.length_c   1.000
_cell.angle_alpha   90.00
_cell.angle_beta   90.00
_cell.angle_gamma   90.00
#
_symmetry.space_group_name_H-M   'P 1'
#
loop_
_entity.id
_entity.type
_entity.pdbx_description
1 polymer ?
#
loop_
_entity_poly.entity_id
_entity_poly.type
_entity_poly.pdbx_seq_one_letter_code
_entity_poly.pdbx_strand_id
1 'polypeptide(L)'
;MTHHPLRQRTRILDGQALRRNLLRIGIVASGIAVAAPSVGAALDFRSVATVDAPTLKLSDVADLTPLPEPLRQRAADLIVLALAPEATRVRVDARRLADAARRGMPMLAPWLADVQAANIAIYRGHGSDAVEPAPHACAEVLMNLPAATAPSADQLRPAPCLGSGARQAWRYDPDSRVARAARDMTAGEIVLLPAASRLATIRRGKHVSQIVRVGAVTIVQSGTALTDAGPDRTAAVLTGNAGTQEWRSPIDDQGF
;
A
#
# COMPACT_ATOMS: atom_id res chain seq x y z
N MET A 1 -41.46 80.68 -0.11
CA MET A 1 -42.94 80.72 -0.20
C MET A 1 -43.32 79.47 -0.98
N THR A 2 -43.99 78.44 -0.46
CA THR A 2 -45.21 78.45 0.36
C THR A 2 -45.38 77.10 1.06
N HIS A 3 -45.79 77.17 2.33
CA HIS A 3 -46.63 76.27 3.14
C HIS A 3 -46.91 74.83 2.68
N HIS A 4 -46.56 73.80 3.46
CA HIS A 4 -47.19 73.27 4.71
C HIS A 4 -48.19 72.13 4.45
N PRO A 5 -48.42 71.25 5.45
CA PRO A 5 -48.49 69.79 5.31
C PRO A 5 -49.93 69.32 5.56
N LEU A 6 -50.15 68.03 5.85
CA LEU A 6 -51.09 67.50 6.87
C LEU A 6 -51.10 65.95 6.71
N ARG A 7 -50.64 65.17 7.69
CA ARG A 7 -51.38 64.67 8.87
C ARG A 7 -52.50 63.67 8.49
N GLN A 8 -52.46 62.46 9.06
CA GLN A 8 -53.41 61.94 10.07
C GLN A 8 -53.19 60.43 10.30
N ARG A 9 -52.81 60.03 11.53
CA ARG A 9 -53.66 59.58 12.66
C ARG A 9 -54.20 58.14 12.45
N THR A 10 -53.64 57.12 13.10
CA THR A 10 -53.93 56.61 14.47
C THR A 10 -55.37 56.20 14.75
N ARG A 11 -55.60 54.89 14.99
CA ARG A 11 -56.10 54.25 16.25
C ARG A 11 -56.87 52.95 15.93
N ILE A 12 -56.42 51.81 16.46
CA ILE A 12 -56.94 51.07 17.65
C ILE A 12 -58.37 50.53 17.47
N LEU A 13 -58.53 49.21 17.61
CA LEU A 13 -59.58 48.46 18.34
C LEU A 13 -59.19 46.97 18.24
N ASP A 14 -58.76 46.33 19.33
CA ASP A 14 -59.57 45.60 20.32
C ASP A 14 -60.43 44.45 19.74
N GLY A 15 -60.31 43.27 20.36
CA GLY A 15 -61.21 42.15 20.11
C GLY A 15 -60.58 40.78 20.40
N GLN A 16 -60.60 40.37 21.67
CA GLN A 16 -60.28 39.01 22.08
C GLN A 16 -61.38 38.00 21.74
N ALA A 17 -60.92 36.77 21.49
CA ALA A 17 -61.54 35.47 21.76
C ALA A 17 -62.72 35.01 20.88
N LEU A 18 -62.45 33.96 20.09
CA LEU A 18 -63.31 32.77 20.12
C LEU A 18 -62.52 31.51 19.75
N ARG A 19 -62.45 30.57 20.70
CA ARG A 19 -62.07 29.17 20.45
C ARG A 19 -63.12 28.54 19.53
N ARG A 20 -62.70 27.88 18.46
CA ARG A 20 -63.47 26.80 17.82
C ARG A 20 -62.52 25.82 17.13
N ASN A 21 -62.49 24.61 17.69
CA ASN A 21 -61.87 23.43 17.12
C ASN A 21 -62.50 23.11 15.77
N LEU A 22 -61.68 23.07 14.72
CA LEU A 22 -61.96 22.34 13.49
C LEU A 22 -60.66 21.68 13.04
N LEU A 23 -60.62 20.34 13.16
CA LEU A 23 -59.64 19.50 12.48
C LEU A 23 -59.65 19.85 10.99
N ARG A 24 -58.51 20.33 10.48
CA ARG A 24 -58.20 20.29 9.06
C ARG A 24 -56.90 19.56 8.88
N ILE A 25 -57.01 18.39 8.25
CA ILE A 25 -55.92 17.58 7.72
C ILE A 25 -55.26 18.45 6.65
N GLY A 26 -54.17 19.12 7.02
CA GLY A 26 -53.29 19.85 6.11
C GLY A 26 -52.20 18.91 5.65
N ILE A 27 -52.24 18.54 4.36
CA ILE A 27 -51.16 17.84 3.67
C ILE A 27 -49.89 18.68 3.83
N VAL A 28 -48.95 18.20 4.64
CA VAL A 28 -47.59 18.76 4.68
C VAL A 28 -46.95 18.34 3.37
N ALA A 29 -47.01 19.23 2.38
CA ALA A 29 -46.09 19.20 1.26
C ALA A 29 -44.69 19.39 1.87
N SER A 30 -44.06 18.27 2.22
CA SER A 30 -42.65 18.19 2.55
C SER A 30 -41.89 18.47 1.26
N GLY A 31 -41.85 19.74 0.89
CA GLY A 31 -40.83 20.24 -0.02
C GLY A 31 -39.51 20.00 0.69
N ILE A 32 -38.86 18.89 0.33
CA ILE A 32 -37.46 18.69 0.66
C ILE A 32 -36.75 19.81 -0.09
N ALA A 33 -36.53 20.93 0.59
CA ALA A 33 -35.49 21.85 0.20
C ALA A 33 -34.20 21.04 0.33
N VAL A 34 -33.78 20.42 -0.78
CA VAL A 34 -32.43 19.91 -0.93
C VAL A 34 -31.56 21.14 -0.78
N ALA A 35 -31.05 21.34 0.44
CA ALA A 35 -30.04 22.33 0.69
C ALA A 35 -28.90 22.03 -0.30
N ALA A 36 -28.66 22.96 -1.23
CA ALA A 36 -27.47 22.90 -2.04
C ALA A 36 -26.27 22.80 -1.07
N PRO A 37 -25.37 21.81 -1.21
CA PRO A 37 -24.22 21.71 -0.34
C PRO A 37 -23.45 23.03 -0.44
N SER A 38 -23.09 23.59 0.72
CA SER A 38 -22.27 24.78 0.80
C SER A 38 -20.98 24.57 0.01
N VAL A 39 -20.87 25.22 -1.14
CA VAL A 39 -19.61 25.33 -1.90
C VAL A 39 -18.69 26.22 -1.05
N GLY A 40 -17.93 25.59 -0.16
CA GLY A 40 -17.07 26.33 0.77
C GLY A 40 -16.15 25.49 1.63
N ALA A 41 -16.25 24.16 1.57
CA ALA A 41 -15.28 23.30 2.23
C ALA A 41 -14.11 23.05 1.28
N ALA A 42 -13.03 23.80 1.47
CA ALA A 42 -11.74 23.47 0.85
C ALA A 42 -11.31 22.05 1.25
N LEU A 43 -10.58 21.38 0.38
CA LEU A 43 -9.99 20.09 0.72
C LEU A 43 -8.88 20.29 1.77
N ASP A 44 -9.01 19.61 2.90
CA ASP A 44 -8.00 19.61 3.94
C ASP A 44 -6.90 18.61 3.61
N PHE A 45 -5.66 19.09 3.55
CA PHE A 45 -4.49 18.24 3.38
C PHE A 45 -3.95 17.77 4.73
N ARG A 46 -3.70 16.47 4.83
CA ARG A 46 -3.09 15.83 6.00
C ARG A 46 -1.65 16.31 6.14
N SER A 47 -1.17 16.49 7.37
CA SER A 47 0.22 16.88 7.65
C SER A 47 1.21 15.72 7.43
N VAL A 48 0.73 14.49 7.50
CA VAL A 48 1.51 13.25 7.32
C VAL A 48 0.71 12.27 6.47
N ALA A 49 1.37 11.65 5.50
CA ALA A 49 0.82 10.55 4.71
C ALA A 49 1.83 9.40 4.64
N THR A 50 1.34 8.17 4.75
CA THR A 50 2.14 6.96 4.58
C THR A 50 1.62 6.20 3.38
N VAL A 51 2.49 5.90 2.42
CA VAL A 51 2.12 5.19 1.18
C VAL A 51 3.08 4.06 0.88
N ASP A 52 2.55 2.94 0.41
CA ASP A 52 3.34 1.77 0.02
C ASP A 52 3.63 1.74 -1.49
N ALA A 53 2.77 2.41 -2.28
CA ALA A 53 2.88 2.50 -3.73
C ALA A 53 3.96 3.52 -4.16
N PRO A 54 4.56 3.35 -5.35
CA PRO A 54 5.48 4.35 -5.92
C PRO A 54 4.76 5.63 -6.38
N THR A 55 3.43 5.67 -6.28
CA THR A 55 2.60 6.82 -6.63
C THR A 55 1.76 7.23 -5.43
N LEU A 56 1.59 8.53 -5.28
CA LEU A 56 0.77 9.16 -4.25
C LEU A 56 -0.57 9.54 -4.87
N LYS A 57 -1.67 9.01 -4.33
CA LYS A 57 -3.02 9.38 -4.72
C LYS A 57 -3.50 10.59 -3.90
N LEU A 58 -4.48 11.32 -4.42
CA LEU A 58 -5.07 12.45 -3.68
C LEU A 58 -5.77 11.97 -2.39
N SER A 59 -6.36 10.77 -2.36
CA SER A 59 -6.94 10.17 -1.15
C SER A 59 -5.94 9.96 -0.02
N ASP A 60 -4.66 9.77 -0.35
CA ASP A 60 -3.62 9.46 0.63
C ASP A 60 -3.21 10.71 1.42
N VAL A 61 -3.43 11.90 0.82
CA VAL A 61 -2.94 13.19 1.35
C VAL A 61 -4.03 14.19 1.68
N ALA A 62 -5.26 13.98 1.21
CA ALA A 62 -6.37 14.93 1.42
C ALA A 62 -7.63 14.22 1.94
N ASP A 63 -8.43 14.94 2.74
CA ASP A 63 -9.77 14.50 3.12
C ASP A 63 -10.77 14.83 2.01
N LEU A 64 -11.32 13.80 1.37
CA LEU A 64 -12.27 13.92 0.25
C LEU A 64 -13.73 14.00 0.69
N THR A 65 -14.01 14.00 2.00
CA THR A 65 -15.37 14.12 2.55
C THR A 65 -16.16 15.31 1.98
N PRO A 66 -15.56 16.49 1.75
CA PRO A 66 -16.25 17.65 1.15
C PRO A 66 -16.72 17.49 -0.30
N LEU A 67 -16.29 16.45 -1.02
CA LEU A 67 -16.63 16.25 -2.43
C LEU A 67 -17.97 15.50 -2.59
N PRO A 68 -18.78 15.83 -3.62
CA PRO A 68 -19.90 15.00 -4.04
C PRO A 68 -19.46 13.57 -4.39
N GLU A 69 -20.27 12.56 -4.06
CA GLU A 69 -19.92 11.13 -4.24
C GLU A 69 -19.35 10.78 -5.63
N PRO A 70 -19.93 11.25 -6.76
CA PRO A 70 -19.39 10.94 -8.08
C PRO A 70 -18.00 11.54 -8.36
N LEU A 71 -17.67 12.66 -7.69
CA LEU A 71 -16.37 13.31 -7.78
C LEU A 71 -15.38 12.70 -6.81
N ARG A 72 -15.82 12.35 -5.60
CA ARG A 72 -15.02 11.72 -4.55
C ARG A 72 -14.35 10.43 -5.03
N GLN A 73 -15.09 9.54 -5.69
CA GLN A 73 -14.53 8.28 -6.19
C GLN A 73 -13.43 8.49 -7.24
N ARG A 74 -13.66 9.41 -8.19
CA ARG A 74 -12.66 9.72 -9.22
C ARG A 74 -11.44 10.47 -8.65
N ALA A 75 -11.69 11.37 -7.71
CA ALA A 75 -10.64 12.12 -7.02
C ALA A 75 -9.78 11.20 -6.15
N ALA A 76 -10.35 10.13 -5.58
CA ALA A 76 -9.61 9.19 -4.75
C ALA A 76 -8.46 8.52 -5.51
N ASP A 77 -8.68 8.11 -6.76
CA ASP A 77 -7.64 7.44 -7.57
C ASP A 77 -6.71 8.41 -8.32
N LEU A 78 -6.90 9.72 -8.17
CA LEU A 78 -6.10 10.71 -8.87
C LEU A 78 -4.66 10.72 -8.36
N ILE A 79 -3.72 10.37 -9.22
CA ILE A 79 -2.28 10.41 -8.91
C ILE A 79 -1.80 11.86 -8.92
N VAL A 80 -1.27 12.32 -7.79
CA VAL A 80 -0.79 13.70 -7.62
C VAL A 80 0.74 13.80 -7.61
N LEU A 81 1.43 12.70 -7.34
CA LEU A 81 2.90 12.67 -7.31
C LEU A 81 3.43 11.26 -7.56
N ALA A 82 4.50 11.15 -8.34
CA ALA A 82 5.31 9.94 -8.41
C ALA A 82 6.52 10.09 -7.46
N LEU A 83 6.75 9.07 -6.63
CA LEU A 83 7.89 9.02 -5.72
C LEU A 83 9.09 8.42 -6.43
N ALA A 84 10.28 8.96 -6.18
CA ALA A 84 11.51 8.35 -6.67
C ALA A 84 11.69 6.93 -6.08
N PRO A 85 12.30 5.98 -6.80
CA PRO A 85 12.44 4.59 -6.35
C PRO A 85 13.10 4.45 -4.97
N GLU A 86 14.08 5.30 -4.68
CA GLU A 86 14.89 5.30 -3.44
C GLU A 86 14.32 6.22 -2.34
N ALA A 87 13.25 6.98 -2.62
CA ALA A 87 12.73 7.97 -1.68
C ALA A 87 11.90 7.32 -0.56
N THR A 88 12.48 7.29 0.64
CA THR A 88 11.83 6.81 1.88
C THR A 88 11.03 7.91 2.59
N ARG A 89 11.45 9.17 2.43
CA ARG A 89 10.77 10.34 2.98
C ARG A 89 10.81 11.48 1.98
N VAL A 90 9.64 12.04 1.68
CA VAL A 90 9.50 13.21 0.81
C VAL A 90 8.72 14.28 1.54
N ARG A 91 9.18 15.53 1.47
CA ARG A 91 8.44 16.68 1.97
C ARG A 91 7.90 17.45 0.77
N VAL A 92 6.59 17.68 0.74
CA VAL A 92 5.94 18.37 -0.37
C VAL A 92 5.01 19.44 0.17
N ASP A 93 4.99 20.59 -0.49
CA ASP A 93 4.06 21.67 -0.18
C ASP A 93 2.64 21.28 -0.65
N ALA A 94 1.66 21.43 0.23
CA ALA A 94 0.24 21.17 -0.07
C ALA A 94 -0.25 21.91 -1.33
N ARG A 95 0.24 23.13 -1.59
CA ARG A 95 -0.11 23.90 -2.80
C ARG A 95 0.34 23.20 -4.08
N ARG A 96 1.50 22.55 -4.07
CA ARG A 96 2.00 21.80 -5.23
C ARG A 96 1.15 20.57 -5.51
N LEU A 97 0.67 19.87 -4.47
CA LEU A 97 -0.26 18.74 -4.62
C LEU A 97 -1.62 19.22 -5.13
N ALA A 98 -2.12 20.34 -4.61
CA ALA A 98 -3.34 20.98 -5.09
C ALA A 98 -3.23 21.38 -6.57
N ASP A 99 -2.10 21.96 -6.99
CA ASP A 99 -1.86 22.31 -8.39
C ASP A 99 -1.81 21.05 -9.29
N ALA A 100 -1.19 19.97 -8.81
CA ALA A 100 -1.16 18.70 -9.54
C ALA A 100 -2.56 18.09 -9.68
N ALA A 101 -3.36 18.12 -8.61
CA ALA A 101 -4.75 17.67 -8.63
C ALA A 101 -5.62 18.52 -9.57
N ARG A 102 -5.45 19.85 -9.58
CA ARG A 102 -6.15 20.74 -10.52
C ARG A 102 -5.79 20.45 -11.98
N ARG A 103 -4.53 20.12 -12.27
CA ARG A 103 -4.12 19.72 -13.63
C ARG A 103 -4.70 18.36 -14.04
N GLY A 104 -4.73 17.39 -13.13
CA GLY A 104 -5.24 16.05 -13.41
C GLY A 104 -6.78 15.99 -13.45
N MET A 105 -7.46 16.86 -12.70
CA MET A 105 -8.90 16.92 -12.63
C MET A 105 -9.38 18.36 -12.41
N PRO A 106 -9.52 19.17 -13.49
CA PRO A 106 -9.85 20.60 -13.40
C PRO A 106 -11.14 20.93 -12.64
N MET A 107 -12.12 20.02 -12.65
CA MET A 107 -13.37 20.14 -11.91
C MET A 107 -13.19 20.19 -10.39
N LEU A 108 -12.01 19.83 -9.84
CA LEU A 108 -11.69 19.98 -8.42
C LEU A 108 -11.27 21.41 -8.04
N ALA A 109 -11.08 22.32 -9.01
CA ALA A 109 -10.57 23.66 -8.76
C ALA A 109 -11.30 24.45 -7.65
N PRO A 110 -12.65 24.42 -7.53
CA PRO A 110 -13.35 25.13 -6.46
C PRO A 110 -12.96 24.68 -5.05
N TRP A 111 -12.61 23.40 -4.87
CA TRP A 111 -12.22 22.83 -3.58
C TRP A 111 -10.71 22.95 -3.28
N LEU A 112 -9.92 23.40 -4.26
CA LEU A 112 -8.45 23.50 -4.18
C LEU A 112 -7.94 24.95 -4.31
N ALA A 113 -8.84 25.92 -4.27
CA ALA A 113 -8.53 27.34 -4.47
C ALA A 113 -7.76 27.94 -3.27
N ASP A 114 -8.17 27.60 -2.04
CA ASP A 114 -7.67 28.24 -0.81
C ASP A 114 -6.71 27.35 0.00
N VAL A 115 -5.96 26.47 -0.67
CA VAL A 115 -5.02 25.55 0.00
C VAL A 115 -3.84 26.34 0.57
N GLN A 116 -3.68 26.26 1.89
CA GLN A 116 -2.58 26.93 2.59
C GLN A 116 -1.26 26.21 2.37
N ALA A 117 -0.16 26.99 2.40
CA ALA A 117 1.18 26.41 2.33
C ALA A 117 1.43 25.61 3.61
N ALA A 118 1.50 24.30 3.46
CA ALA A 118 1.77 23.37 4.54
C ALA A 118 2.74 22.31 4.04
N ASN A 119 3.74 21.98 4.86
CA ASN A 119 4.65 20.89 4.54
C ASN A 119 4.01 19.56 4.91
N ILE A 120 3.75 18.73 3.91
CA ILE A 120 3.25 17.37 4.08
C ILE A 120 4.45 16.44 4.08
N ALA A 121 4.61 15.68 5.18
CA ALA A 121 5.61 14.63 5.25
C ALA A 121 5.03 13.33 4.70
N ILE A 122 5.58 12.87 3.58
CA ILE A 122 5.22 11.59 2.96
C ILE A 122 6.28 10.58 3.37
N TYR A 123 5.86 9.53 4.05
CA TYR A 123 6.69 8.38 4.35
C TYR A 123 6.34 7.28 3.37
N ARG A 124 7.35 6.75 2.68
CA ARG A 124 7.16 5.56 1.88
C ARG A 124 7.38 4.35 2.77
N GLY A 125 6.32 3.62 3.03
CA GLY A 125 6.46 2.25 3.46
C GLY A 125 7.06 1.49 2.29
N HIS A 126 8.35 1.17 2.32
CA HIS A 126 8.75 -0.02 1.56
C HIS A 126 7.99 -1.14 2.22
N GLY A 127 6.94 -1.67 1.57
CA GLY A 127 6.06 -2.70 2.09
C GLY A 127 6.82 -3.68 2.99
N SER A 128 6.91 -3.33 4.26
CA SER A 128 7.11 -4.27 5.32
C SER A 128 5.70 -4.72 5.49
N ASP A 129 5.45 -5.98 5.15
CA ASP A 129 4.26 -6.70 5.55
C ASP A 129 3.90 -6.34 7.01
N ALA A 130 3.13 -5.29 7.19
CA ALA A 130 2.40 -4.95 8.39
C ALA A 130 0.94 -5.15 8.01
N VAL A 131 0.69 -6.37 7.51
CA VAL A 131 -0.43 -7.16 8.00
C VAL A 131 -0.44 -6.90 9.52
N GLU A 132 -1.52 -6.30 10.02
CA GLU A 132 -1.92 -6.40 11.43
C GLU A 132 -1.30 -7.67 12.03
N PRO A 133 -0.42 -7.62 13.04
CA PRO A 133 0.49 -8.71 13.32
C PRO A 133 -0.32 -10.00 13.45
N ALA A 134 -0.27 -10.81 12.38
CA ALA A 134 -0.83 -12.13 12.39
C ALA A 134 -0.23 -12.77 13.64
N PRO A 135 -1.04 -13.43 14.48
CA PRO A 135 -0.57 -13.98 15.74
C PRO A 135 0.78 -14.62 15.48
N HIS A 136 1.82 -14.07 16.11
CA HIS A 136 3.20 -14.40 15.79
C HIS A 136 3.30 -15.93 15.74
N ALA A 137 3.41 -16.49 14.54
CA ALA A 137 3.54 -17.93 14.41
C ALA A 137 4.96 -18.25 14.84
N CYS A 138 5.14 -19.26 15.68
CA CYS A 138 6.46 -19.75 16.01
C CYS A 138 6.74 -21.04 15.26
N ALA A 139 8.02 -21.35 15.12
CA ALA A 139 8.47 -22.61 14.60
C ALA A 139 9.64 -23.14 15.40
N GLU A 140 9.66 -24.45 15.54
CA GLU A 140 10.81 -25.21 15.99
C GLU A 140 11.78 -25.41 14.83
N VAL A 141 13.04 -25.09 15.08
CA VAL A 141 14.16 -25.33 14.17
C VAL A 141 14.47 -26.83 14.20
N LEU A 142 14.33 -27.53 13.08
CA LEU A 142 14.48 -29.00 13.05
C LEU A 142 15.92 -29.48 12.96
N MET A 143 16.86 -28.60 12.64
CA MET A 143 18.27 -28.91 12.49
C MET A 143 19.13 -27.68 12.79
N ASN A 144 20.41 -27.87 13.11
CA ASN A 144 21.30 -26.73 13.34
C ASN A 144 21.36 -25.83 12.10
N LEU A 145 21.09 -24.54 12.30
CA LEU A 145 21.13 -23.51 11.27
C LEU A 145 22.24 -22.51 11.62
N PRO A 146 23.39 -22.56 10.92
CA PRO A 146 24.43 -21.56 11.06
C PRO A 146 23.93 -20.16 10.68
N ALA A 147 24.54 -19.13 11.26
CA ALA A 147 24.32 -17.74 10.89
C ALA A 147 24.44 -17.52 9.37
N ALA A 148 23.65 -16.58 8.85
CA ALA A 148 23.50 -16.24 7.43
C ALA A 148 22.88 -17.33 6.52
N THR A 149 22.61 -18.53 7.03
CA THR A 149 21.90 -19.58 6.29
C THR A 149 20.44 -19.19 6.02
N ALA A 150 19.97 -19.39 4.79
CA ALA A 150 18.55 -19.24 4.47
C ALA A 150 17.80 -20.56 4.78
N PRO A 151 16.75 -20.55 5.63
CA PRO A 151 15.99 -21.74 5.94
C PRO A 151 15.04 -22.09 4.79
N SER A 152 14.82 -23.39 4.60
CA SER A 152 13.73 -23.93 3.77
C SER A 152 12.58 -24.44 4.65
N ALA A 153 11.39 -24.62 4.07
CA ALA A 153 10.18 -25.00 4.81
C ALA A 153 10.31 -26.35 5.54
N ASP A 154 11.07 -27.30 4.99
CA ASP A 154 11.37 -28.61 5.58
C ASP A 154 12.26 -28.54 6.83
N GLN A 155 12.86 -27.39 7.13
CA GLN A 155 13.75 -27.20 8.28
C GLN A 155 13.05 -26.53 9.47
N LEU A 156 11.77 -26.17 9.32
CA LEU A 156 10.99 -25.47 10.32
C LEU A 156 9.67 -26.21 10.53
N ARG A 157 9.33 -26.51 11.78
CA ARG A 157 8.03 -27.10 12.14
C ARG A 157 7.20 -26.09 12.93
N PRO A 158 5.95 -25.79 12.55
CA PRO A 158 5.08 -24.93 13.34
C PRO A 158 5.00 -25.41 14.80
N ALA A 159 5.15 -24.47 15.74
CA ALA A 159 5.20 -24.74 17.18
C ALA A 159 4.53 -23.60 17.98
N PRO A 160 4.02 -23.86 19.18
CA PRO A 160 3.48 -22.81 20.04
C PRO A 160 4.57 -21.84 20.48
N CYS A 161 4.25 -20.54 20.55
CA CYS A 161 5.18 -19.54 21.05
C CYS A 161 5.32 -19.62 22.58
N LEU A 162 6.55 -19.75 23.06
CA LEU A 162 6.87 -19.72 24.49
C LEU A 162 7.22 -18.28 24.91
N GLY A 163 6.24 -17.55 25.44
CA GLY A 163 6.42 -16.21 26.03
C GLY A 163 6.99 -15.14 25.07
N SER A 164 7.60 -14.09 25.63
CA SER A 164 8.23 -12.98 24.89
C SER A 164 9.55 -13.35 24.20
N GLY A 165 9.90 -14.65 24.16
CA GLY A 165 11.24 -15.15 23.88
C GLY A 165 11.62 -15.33 22.42
N ALA A 166 10.75 -14.95 21.48
CA ALA A 166 11.05 -15.09 20.07
C ALA A 166 11.94 -13.91 19.61
N ARG A 167 13.22 -13.95 20.04
CA ARG A 167 14.26 -13.00 19.63
C ARG A 167 14.33 -12.94 18.12
N GLN A 168 14.80 -11.82 17.57
CA GLN A 168 15.05 -11.66 16.14
C GLN A 168 16.04 -12.75 15.64
N ALA A 169 15.48 -13.87 15.17
CA ALA A 169 16.22 -15.01 14.64
C ALA A 169 16.55 -14.83 13.16
N TRP A 170 15.90 -13.86 12.51
CA TRP A 170 15.95 -13.67 11.07
C TRP A 170 16.36 -12.24 10.71
N ARG A 171 17.20 -12.14 9.69
CA ARG A 171 17.50 -10.92 8.95
C ARG A 171 17.00 -11.10 7.52
N TYR A 172 16.31 -10.11 6.98
CA TYR A 172 15.93 -10.13 5.58
C TYR A 172 17.13 -9.79 4.69
N ASP A 173 17.35 -10.57 3.64
CA ASP A 173 18.32 -10.30 2.58
C ASP A 173 17.58 -9.73 1.35
N PRO A 174 17.79 -8.45 1.00
CA PRO A 174 17.08 -7.82 -0.11
C PRO A 174 17.49 -8.36 -1.49
N ASP A 175 18.70 -8.91 -1.64
CA ASP A 175 19.23 -9.34 -2.94
C ASP A 175 18.58 -10.66 -3.37
N SER A 176 18.57 -11.63 -2.44
CA SER A 176 17.97 -12.95 -2.66
C SER A 176 16.50 -13.02 -2.24
N ARG A 177 15.98 -11.98 -1.56
CA ARG A 177 14.62 -11.86 -1.02
C ARG A 177 14.21 -12.99 -0.07
N VAL A 178 15.17 -13.54 0.65
CA VAL A 178 14.92 -14.59 1.66
C VAL A 178 15.27 -14.10 3.06
N ALA A 179 14.69 -14.76 4.06
CA ALA A 179 15.14 -14.65 5.44
C ALA A 179 16.48 -15.41 5.58
N ARG A 180 17.40 -14.84 6.36
CA ARG A 180 18.66 -15.47 6.75
C ARG A 180 18.74 -15.54 8.27
N ALA A 181 19.28 -16.63 8.79
CA ALA A 181 19.58 -16.78 10.20
C ALA A 181 20.43 -15.60 10.67
N ALA A 182 19.95 -14.84 11.66
CA ALA A 182 20.68 -13.69 12.21
C ALA A 182 21.85 -14.13 13.11
N ARG A 183 21.80 -15.37 13.59
CA ARG A 183 22.80 -16.04 14.45
C ARG A 183 22.70 -17.54 14.25
N ASP A 184 23.60 -18.28 14.87
CA ASP A 184 23.48 -19.74 14.98
C ASP A 184 22.22 -20.11 15.79
N MET A 185 21.50 -21.10 15.28
CA MET A 185 20.33 -21.69 15.92
C MET A 185 20.50 -23.20 16.00
N THR A 186 20.06 -23.77 17.11
CA THR A 186 20.17 -25.21 17.37
C THR A 186 18.86 -25.93 17.05
N ALA A 187 18.95 -27.21 16.70
CA ALA A 187 17.76 -28.06 16.61
C ALA A 187 16.94 -28.03 17.91
N GLY A 188 15.62 -27.98 17.80
CA GLY A 188 14.67 -27.85 18.92
C GLY A 188 14.41 -26.41 19.39
N GLU A 189 15.13 -25.43 18.88
CA GLU A 189 14.93 -24.02 19.27
C GLU A 189 13.63 -23.46 18.70
N ILE A 190 12.85 -22.75 19.52
CA ILE A 190 11.61 -22.08 19.10
C ILE A 190 11.91 -20.62 18.73
N VAL A 191 11.56 -20.24 17.50
CA VAL A 191 11.78 -18.90 16.95
C VAL A 191 10.50 -18.36 16.29
N LEU A 192 10.43 -17.05 16.04
CA LEU A 192 9.38 -16.48 15.18
C LEU A 192 9.47 -17.14 13.82
N LEU A 193 8.37 -17.60 13.25
CA LEU A 193 8.36 -18.16 11.91
C LEU A 193 8.46 -17.00 10.88
N PRO A 194 9.45 -17.04 9.96
CA PRO A 194 9.49 -16.06 8.88
C PRO A 194 8.32 -16.32 7.91
N ALA A 195 7.83 -15.28 7.25
CA ALA A 195 6.78 -15.43 6.23
C ALA A 195 7.21 -16.47 5.18
N ALA A 196 6.28 -17.33 4.75
CA ALA A 196 6.57 -18.43 3.82
C ALA A 196 7.18 -17.94 2.49
N SER A 197 6.79 -16.75 2.03
CA SER A 197 7.35 -16.07 0.86
C SER A 197 8.84 -15.70 0.99
N ARG A 198 9.39 -15.72 2.22
CA ARG A 198 10.78 -15.42 2.53
C ARG A 198 11.60 -16.67 2.83
N LEU A 199 11.02 -17.87 2.71
CA LEU A 199 11.76 -19.13 2.83
C LEU A 199 12.49 -19.44 1.51
N ALA A 200 13.66 -20.05 1.62
CA ALA A 200 14.40 -20.50 0.44
C ALA A 200 13.71 -21.73 -0.17
N THR A 201 13.35 -21.63 -1.45
CA THR A 201 12.90 -22.76 -2.26
C THR A 201 14.11 -23.47 -2.88
N ILE A 202 15.12 -22.70 -3.29
CA ILE A 202 16.41 -23.19 -3.76
C ILE A 202 17.48 -22.74 -2.76
N ARG A 203 18.34 -23.67 -2.34
CA ARG A 203 19.45 -23.37 -1.43
C ARG A 203 20.78 -23.46 -2.14
N ARG A 204 21.68 -22.54 -1.82
CA ARG A 204 23.08 -22.58 -2.24
C ARG A 204 23.70 -23.93 -1.88
N GLY A 205 24.42 -24.51 -2.84
CA GLY A 205 25.10 -25.80 -2.71
C GLY A 205 24.18 -27.01 -2.87
N LYS A 206 22.87 -26.85 -3.05
CA LYS A 206 21.96 -27.98 -3.30
C LYS A 206 21.88 -28.33 -4.78
N HIS A 207 21.69 -29.62 -5.05
CA HIS A 207 21.39 -30.10 -6.38
C HIS A 207 19.99 -29.67 -6.80
N VAL A 208 19.90 -29.13 -8.00
CA VAL A 208 18.65 -28.69 -8.62
C VAL A 208 18.60 -29.21 -10.05
N SER A 209 17.39 -29.43 -10.55
CA SER A 209 17.14 -29.70 -11.95
C SER A 209 16.34 -28.56 -12.56
N GLN A 210 16.74 -28.13 -13.75
CA GLN A 210 15.99 -27.18 -14.57
C GLN A 210 15.39 -27.91 -15.76
N ILE A 211 14.15 -27.56 -16.08
CA ILE A 211 13.41 -28.10 -17.22
C ILE A 211 13.20 -26.94 -18.20
N VAL A 212 13.86 -27.00 -19.35
CA VAL A 212 13.71 -26.03 -20.42
C VAL A 212 12.83 -26.64 -21.51
N ARG A 213 11.72 -25.98 -21.85
CA ARG A 213 10.82 -26.40 -22.93
C ARG A 213 10.97 -25.46 -24.12
N VAL A 214 11.30 -26.02 -25.28
CA VAL A 214 11.40 -25.29 -26.55
C VAL A 214 10.53 -26.01 -27.58
N GLY A 215 9.33 -25.49 -27.82
CA GLY A 215 8.32 -26.16 -28.65
C GLY A 215 7.95 -27.54 -28.09
N ALA A 216 8.19 -28.59 -28.88
CA ALA A 216 7.96 -29.98 -28.47
C ALA A 216 9.15 -30.61 -27.70
N VAL A 217 10.29 -29.92 -27.62
CA VAL A 217 11.50 -30.46 -26.99
C VAL A 217 11.52 -30.08 -25.50
N THR A 218 11.75 -31.07 -24.64
CA THR A 218 12.00 -30.87 -23.20
C THR A 218 13.44 -31.25 -22.89
N ILE A 219 14.21 -30.29 -22.37
CA ILE A 219 15.58 -30.47 -21.92
C ILE A 219 15.58 -30.46 -20.40
N VAL A 220 16.06 -31.53 -19.76
CA VAL A 220 16.27 -31.59 -18.31
C VAL A 220 17.76 -31.47 -18.04
N GLN A 221 18.18 -30.46 -17.29
CA GLN A 221 19.57 -30.24 -16.90
C GLN A 221 19.68 -30.21 -15.39
N SER A 222 20.65 -30.94 -14.84
CA SER A 222 20.94 -30.93 -13.41
C SER A 222 22.18 -30.09 -13.13
N GLY A 223 22.23 -29.49 -11.95
CA GLY A 223 23.37 -28.69 -11.51
C GLY A 223 23.36 -28.43 -10.01
N THR A 224 24.27 -27.59 -9.56
CA THR A 224 24.35 -27.14 -8.17
C THR A 224 24.00 -25.66 -8.10
N ALA A 225 23.05 -25.30 -7.24
CA ALA A 225 22.68 -23.90 -7.04
C ALA A 225 23.85 -23.10 -6.42
N LEU A 226 24.18 -21.97 -7.02
CA LEU A 226 25.23 -21.06 -6.55
C LEU A 226 24.69 -20.03 -5.56
N THR A 227 23.40 -19.75 -5.61
CA THR A 227 22.71 -18.77 -4.76
C THR A 227 21.47 -19.39 -4.14
N ASP A 228 21.07 -18.87 -2.97
CA ASP A 228 19.72 -19.11 -2.46
C ASP A 228 18.71 -18.36 -3.32
N ALA A 229 17.49 -18.88 -3.43
CA ALA A 229 16.38 -18.18 -4.05
C ALA A 229 15.06 -18.54 -3.38
N GLY A 230 14.23 -17.52 -3.17
CA GLY A 230 12.84 -17.67 -2.76
C GLY A 230 11.93 -18.13 -3.90
N PRO A 231 10.61 -18.23 -3.65
CA PRO A 231 9.63 -18.58 -4.67
C PRO A 231 9.62 -17.57 -5.83
N ASP A 232 9.42 -18.07 -7.05
CA ASP A 232 9.35 -17.28 -8.30
C ASP A 232 10.59 -16.42 -8.60
N ARG A 233 11.76 -16.83 -8.10
CA ARG A 233 13.04 -16.16 -8.34
C ARG A 233 14.03 -17.07 -9.07
N THR A 234 14.89 -16.43 -9.86
CA THR A 234 15.99 -17.10 -10.55
C THR A 234 17.13 -17.36 -9.57
N ALA A 235 17.64 -18.59 -9.55
CA ALA A 235 18.91 -18.94 -8.92
C ALA A 235 19.96 -19.17 -10.01
N ALA A 236 21.21 -18.75 -9.76
CA ALA A 236 22.31 -19.16 -10.62
C ALA A 236 22.62 -20.64 -10.38
N VAL A 237 22.73 -21.44 -11.44
CA VAL A 237 23.01 -22.88 -11.34
C VAL A 237 24.29 -23.18 -12.11
N LEU A 238 25.23 -23.85 -11.44
CA LEU A 238 26.38 -24.43 -12.10
C LEU A 238 25.96 -25.75 -12.73
N THR A 239 25.87 -25.79 -14.05
CA THR A 239 25.57 -26.98 -14.84
C THR A 239 26.86 -27.66 -15.27
N GLY A 240 26.87 -28.99 -15.27
CA GLY A 240 28.05 -29.80 -15.59
C GLY A 240 28.62 -30.55 -14.38
N ASN A 241 29.38 -31.61 -14.64
CA ASN A 241 30.07 -32.37 -13.60
C ASN A 241 31.36 -31.63 -13.27
N ALA A 242 31.48 -31.03 -12.08
CA ALA A 242 32.68 -30.26 -11.72
C ALA A 242 33.99 -31.08 -11.76
N GLY A 243 33.89 -32.42 -11.80
CA GLY A 243 35.01 -33.35 -11.99
C GLY A 243 35.36 -33.68 -13.44
N THR A 244 34.65 -33.17 -14.46
CA THR A 244 34.93 -33.49 -15.87
C THR A 244 34.59 -32.30 -16.76
N GLN A 245 35.61 -31.50 -17.07
CA GLN A 245 35.52 -30.50 -18.14
C GLN A 245 35.92 -31.18 -19.45
N GLU A 246 34.95 -31.60 -20.25
CA GLU A 246 35.20 -32.09 -21.61
C GLU A 246 35.21 -30.89 -22.56
N TRP A 247 36.40 -30.45 -22.97
CA TRP A 247 36.54 -29.50 -24.07
C TRP A 247 36.31 -30.23 -25.38
N ARG A 248 35.16 -29.98 -26.03
CA ARG A 248 35.00 -30.31 -27.45
C ARG A 248 35.58 -29.17 -28.27
N SER A 249 36.65 -29.47 -29.02
CA SER A 249 37.11 -28.59 -30.07
C SER A 249 35.96 -28.34 -31.04
N PRO A 250 35.80 -27.11 -31.60
CA PRO A 250 34.87 -26.89 -32.69
C PRO A 250 35.13 -27.92 -33.79
N ILE A 251 34.05 -28.52 -34.31
CA ILE A 251 34.13 -29.32 -35.52
C ILE A 251 34.57 -28.34 -36.61
N ASP A 252 35.77 -28.53 -37.15
CA ASP A 252 36.15 -27.87 -38.39
C ASP A 252 35.12 -28.29 -39.44
N ASP A 253 34.36 -27.32 -39.96
CA ASP A 253 33.60 -27.45 -41.19
C ASP A 253 34.59 -27.78 -42.31
N GLN A 254 34.84 -29.07 -42.54
CA GLN A 254 35.39 -29.54 -43.80
C GLN A 254 34.22 -29.72 -44.77
N GLY A 255 34.21 -28.85 -45.76
CA GLY A 255 33.09 -28.68 -46.68
C GLY A 255 32.81 -29.87 -47.59
N PHE A 256 31.64 -29.77 -48.21
CA PHE A 256 31.32 -30.29 -49.53
C PHE A 256 30.48 -29.23 -50.27
#